data_AF-A0A7W1L7C9-F1
#
_entry.id   AF-A0A7W1L7C9-F1
#
_cell.length_a   1.000
_cell.length_b   1.000
_cell.length_c   1.000
_cell.angle_alpha   90.00
_cell.angle_beta   90.00
_cell.angle_gamma   90.00
#
_symmetry.space_group_name_H-M   'P 1'
#
loop_
_entity.id
_entity.type
_entity.pdbx_description
1 polymer ?
#
loop_
_entity_poly.entity_id
_entity_poly.type
_entity_poly.pdbx_seq_one_letter_code
_entity_poly.pdbx_strand_id
1 'polypeptide(L)'
;MIWDVRVKEHFWLSSDADVTIDTFYERLHPDDRERIRAAISGSIVNKTRYDVEYRTVAADGQEKWIRAIGRTFYDAAGEPKRFDGVTWEITGPQAVGGGAAPVERGVGSAG
;
A
#
# COMPACT_ATOMS: atom_id res chain seq x y z
N MET A 1 4.59 7.25 -9.37
CA MET A 1 4.97 6.83 -7.99
C MET A 1 6.23 5.99 -8.07
N ILE A 2 7.09 5.98 -7.05
CA ILE A 2 8.29 5.12 -7.07
C ILE A 2 8.05 3.92 -6.16
N TRP A 3 7.88 2.75 -6.78
CA TRP A 3 7.78 1.45 -6.10
C TRP A 3 9.00 0.61 -6.46
N ASP A 4 9.60 -0.04 -5.47
CA ASP A 4 10.64 -1.03 -5.75
C ASP A 4 10.05 -2.31 -6.36
N VAL A 5 10.92 -3.15 -6.91
CA VAL A 5 10.55 -4.40 -7.59
C VAL A 5 9.68 -5.30 -6.72
N ARG A 6 9.96 -5.41 -5.41
CA ARG A 6 9.19 -6.23 -4.48
C ARG A 6 7.78 -5.71 -4.26
N VAL A 7 7.62 -4.39 -4.14
CA VAL A 7 6.28 -3.80 -4.08
C VAL A 7 5.53 -4.13 -5.38
N LYS A 8 6.14 -3.98 -6.55
CA LYS A 8 5.50 -4.34 -7.83
C LYS A 8 5.08 -5.82 -7.88
N GLU A 9 5.89 -6.74 -7.36
CA GLU A 9 5.55 -8.18 -7.25
C GLU A 9 4.31 -8.44 -6.38
N HIS A 10 4.13 -7.69 -5.28
CA HIS A 10 2.94 -7.81 -4.43
C HIS A 10 1.65 -7.41 -5.16
N PHE A 11 1.75 -6.52 -6.16
CA PHE A 11 0.62 -6.08 -6.99
C PHE A 11 0.55 -6.80 -8.34
N TRP A 12 1.29 -7.89 -8.53
CA TRP A 12 1.28 -8.67 -9.78
C TRP A 12 1.74 -7.87 -11.00
N LEU A 13 2.63 -6.90 -10.79
CA LEU A 13 3.17 -6.04 -11.83
C LEU A 13 4.59 -6.48 -12.23
N SER A 14 4.95 -6.23 -13.49
CA SER A 14 6.34 -6.37 -13.95
C SER A 14 7.27 -5.42 -13.21
N SER A 15 8.55 -5.77 -13.07
CA SER A 15 9.60 -4.92 -12.49
C SER A 15 9.68 -3.53 -13.15
N ASP A 16 9.35 -3.48 -14.43
CA ASP A 16 9.44 -2.35 -15.36
C ASP A 16 8.11 -1.62 -15.52
N ALA A 17 7.05 -2.03 -14.84
CA ALA A 17 5.75 -1.37 -14.93
C ALA A 17 5.79 0.06 -14.39
N ASP A 18 5.15 0.98 -15.10
CA ASP A 18 4.80 2.31 -14.61
C ASP A 18 3.64 2.21 -13.62
N VAL A 19 3.78 2.86 -12.46
CA VAL A 19 2.79 2.76 -11.38
C VAL A 19 2.20 4.13 -11.04
N THR A 20 0.88 4.18 -11.11
CA THR A 20 0.05 5.29 -10.64
C THR A 20 -0.84 4.85 -9.47
N ILE A 21 -1.53 5.82 -8.86
CA ILE A 21 -2.54 5.52 -7.84
C ILE A 21 -3.72 4.72 -8.42
N ASP A 22 -4.05 4.92 -9.70
CA ASP A 22 -5.09 4.14 -10.39
C ASP A 22 -4.65 2.69 -10.57
N THR A 23 -3.38 2.46 -10.94
CA THR A 23 -2.80 1.10 -10.99
C THR A 23 -2.92 0.38 -9.65
N PHE A 24 -2.69 1.11 -8.54
CA PHE A 24 -2.88 0.56 -7.20
C PHE A 24 -4.34 0.11 -6.97
N TYR A 25 -5.32 0.97 -7.24
CA TYR A 25 -6.74 0.64 -7.03
C TYR A 25 -7.24 -0.48 -7.96
N GLU A 26 -6.76 -0.54 -9.19
CA GLU A 26 -7.10 -1.62 -10.14
C GLU A 26 -6.64 -2.99 -9.64
N ARG A 27 -5.49 -3.05 -8.98
CA ARG A 27 -4.91 -4.28 -8.43
C ARG A 27 -5.46 -4.66 -7.07
N LEU A 28 -6.30 -3.84 -6.43
CA LEU A 28 -7.01 -4.24 -5.22
C LEU A 28 -8.21 -5.12 -5.55
N HIS A 29 -8.47 -6.11 -4.69
CA HIS A 29 -9.71 -6.88 -4.71
C HIS A 29 -10.91 -5.93 -4.65
N PRO A 30 -11.97 -6.12 -5.46
CA PRO A 30 -13.12 -5.22 -5.53
C PRO A 30 -13.72 -4.83 -4.18
N ASP A 31 -13.91 -5.81 -3.29
CA ASP A 31 -14.45 -5.59 -1.94
C ASP A 31 -13.57 -4.72 -1.03
N ASP A 32 -12.27 -4.64 -1.31
CA ASP A 32 -11.33 -3.86 -0.49
C ASP A 32 -11.18 -2.42 -0.98
N ARG A 33 -11.50 -2.13 -2.25
CA ARG A 33 -11.22 -0.82 -2.90
C ARG A 33 -11.78 0.37 -2.13
N GLU A 34 -13.05 0.32 -1.77
CA GLU A 34 -13.73 1.43 -1.09
C GLU A 34 -13.16 1.65 0.31
N ARG A 35 -13.01 0.57 1.08
CA ARG A 35 -12.43 0.60 2.42
C ARG A 35 -11.00 1.17 2.40
N ILE A 36 -10.18 0.76 1.44
CA ILE A 36 -8.80 1.22 1.34
C ILE A 36 -8.72 2.68 0.87
N ARG A 37 -9.58 3.11 -0.06
CA ARG A 37 -9.70 4.53 -0.44
C ARG A 37 -10.07 5.41 0.76
N ALA A 38 -11.01 4.95 1.59
CA ALA A 38 -11.39 5.64 2.81
C ALA A 38 -10.23 5.69 3.82
N ALA A 39 -9.49 4.59 4.00
CA ALA A 39 -8.33 4.54 4.89
C ALA A 39 -7.20 5.47 4.44
N ILE A 40 -6.90 5.53 3.13
CA ILE A 40 -5.91 6.47 2.58
C ILE A 40 -6.36 7.91 2.86
N SER A 41 -7.60 8.25 2.49
CA SER A 41 -8.16 9.58 2.70
C SER A 41 -8.14 9.98 4.18
N GLY A 42 -8.56 9.06 5.06
CA GLY A 42 -8.55 9.26 6.51
C GLY A 42 -7.15 9.48 7.06
N SER A 43 -6.15 8.71 6.60
CA SER A 43 -4.75 8.91 7.03
C SER A 43 -4.21 10.27 6.61
N ILE A 44 -4.57 10.75 5.42
CA ILE A 44 -4.13 12.05 4.88
C ILE A 44 -4.78 13.19 5.67
N VAL A 45 -6.11 13.17 5.80
CA VAL A 45 -6.89 14.22 6.46
C VAL A 45 -6.55 14.33 7.94
N ASN A 46 -6.50 13.20 8.65
CA ASN A 46 -6.25 13.17 10.09
C ASN A 46 -4.75 13.18 10.43
N LYS A 47 -3.87 13.15 9.41
CA LYS A 47 -2.41 13.06 9.56
C LYS A 47 -1.98 11.89 10.46
N THR A 48 -2.66 10.76 10.33
CA THR A 48 -2.40 9.54 11.09
C THR A 48 -1.58 8.53 10.29
N ARG A 49 -1.01 7.56 10.99
CA ARG A 49 -0.30 6.44 10.37
C ARG A 49 -1.26 5.63 9.50
N TYR A 50 -0.81 5.24 8.32
CA TYR A 50 -1.46 4.25 7.49
C TYR A 50 -1.00 2.85 7.93
N ASP A 51 -1.94 1.99 8.30
CA ASP A 51 -1.70 0.58 8.64
C ASP A 51 -2.97 -0.19 8.28
N VAL A 52 -2.90 -0.94 7.19
CA VAL A 52 -4.05 -1.66 6.64
C VAL A 52 -3.62 -3.02 6.10
N GLU A 53 -4.60 -3.90 6.00
CA GLU A 53 -4.48 -5.18 5.31
C GLU A 53 -5.54 -5.25 4.22
N TYR A 54 -5.17 -5.76 3.04
CA TYR A 54 -6.04 -5.89 1.88
C TYR A 54 -5.57 -6.98 0.95
N ARG A 55 -6.45 -7.39 0.03
CA ARG A 55 -6.12 -8.34 -1.02
C ARG A 55 -5.69 -7.64 -2.31
N THR A 56 -4.63 -8.12 -2.94
CA THR A 56 -4.26 -7.77 -4.32
C THR A 56 -4.66 -8.90 -5.26
N VAL A 57 -5.13 -8.56 -6.45
CA VAL A 57 -5.68 -9.50 -7.42
C VAL A 57 -4.92 -9.45 -8.75
N ALA A 58 -4.56 -10.64 -9.25
CA ALA A 58 -3.96 -10.84 -10.55
C ALA A 58 -5.02 -10.84 -11.67
N ALA A 59 -4.59 -10.77 -12.93
CA ALA A 59 -5.51 -10.81 -14.07
C ALA A 59 -6.25 -12.15 -14.21
N ASP A 60 -5.68 -13.23 -13.69
CA ASP A 60 -6.26 -14.57 -13.68
C ASP A 60 -7.12 -14.87 -12.43
N GLY A 61 -7.28 -13.88 -11.54
CA GLY A 61 -8.08 -14.00 -10.32
C GLY A 61 -7.33 -14.54 -9.10
N GLN A 62 -6.02 -14.79 -9.18
CA GLN A 62 -5.24 -15.13 -7.99
C GLN A 62 -5.17 -13.96 -7.02
N GLU A 63 -5.20 -14.27 -5.72
CA GLU A 63 -5.18 -13.28 -4.63
C GLU A 63 -3.95 -13.44 -3.73
N LYS A 64 -3.42 -12.31 -3.26
CA LYS A 64 -2.45 -12.24 -2.16
C LYS A 64 -2.99 -11.33 -1.07
N TRP A 65 -2.79 -11.71 0.18
CA TRP A 65 -3.02 -10.80 1.30
C TRP A 65 -1.78 -9.97 1.54
N ILE A 66 -1.93 -8.66 1.55
CA ILE A 66 -0.85 -7.69 1.76
C ILE A 66 -1.16 -6.86 3.00
N ARG A 67 -0.18 -6.70 3.88
CA ARG A 67 -0.19 -5.63 4.88
C ARG A 67 0.63 -4.46 4.37
N ALA A 68 0.09 -3.26 4.50
CA ALA A 68 0.74 -2.02 4.12
C ALA A 68 0.78 -1.07 5.30
N ILE A 69 1.99 -0.62 5.63
CA ILE A 69 2.23 0.37 6.67
C ILE A 69 2.96 1.55 6.08
N GLY A 70 2.52 2.76 6.36
CA GLY A 70 3.22 3.96 5.96
C GLY A 70 2.76 5.23 6.64
N ARG A 71 3.28 6.35 6.17
CA ARG A 71 2.88 7.69 6.61
C ARG A 71 3.04 8.68 5.47
N THR A 72 2.20 9.69 5.50
CA THR A 72 2.28 10.85 4.61
C THR A 72 3.17 11.92 5.25
N PHE A 73 4.03 12.50 4.43
CA PHE A 73 4.81 13.69 4.75
C PHE A 73 4.16 14.90 4.09
N TYR A 74 4.16 16.00 4.83
CA TYR A 74 3.47 17.23 4.44
C TYR A 74 4.47 18.37 4.31
N ASP A 75 4.15 19.35 3.48
CA ASP A 75 4.93 20.58 3.38
C ASP A 75 4.56 21.60 4.48
N ALA A 76 5.11 22.82 4.38
CA ALA A 76 4.84 23.89 5.33
C ALA A 76 3.39 24.43 5.27
N ALA A 77 2.69 24.29 4.14
CA ALA A 77 1.28 24.62 4.00
C ALA A 77 0.36 23.52 4.56
N GLY A 78 0.93 22.36 4.89
CA GLY A 78 0.21 21.20 5.37
C GLY A 78 -0.35 20.31 4.26
N GLU A 79 0.09 20.51 3.02
CA GLU A 79 -0.31 19.71 1.87
C GLU A 79 0.49 18.41 1.79
N PRO A 80 -0.13 17.28 1.43
CA PRO A 80 0.55 15.99 1.32
C PRO A 80 1.55 16.03 0.16
N LYS A 81 2.84 15.85 0.49
CA LYS A 81 3.95 15.90 -0.47
C LYS A 81 4.42 14.52 -0.90
N ARG A 82 4.44 13.55 0.03
CA ARG A 82 5.02 12.23 -0.21
C ARG A 82 4.42 11.19 0.74
N PHE A 83 4.25 9.96 0.28
CA PHE A 83 3.92 8.83 1.14
C PHE A 83 5.08 7.85 1.15
N ASP A 84 5.51 7.46 2.35
CA ASP A 84 6.48 6.37 2.52
C ASP A 84 5.81 5.21 3.24
N GLY A 85 6.02 4.02 2.71
CA GLY A 85 5.55 2.81 3.35
C GLY A 85 6.31 1.58 2.91
N VAL A 86 5.93 0.49 3.55
CA VAL A 86 6.41 -0.85 3.30
C VAL A 86 5.20 -1.77 3.18
N THR A 87 5.34 -2.78 2.34
CA THR A 87 4.33 -3.80 2.12
C THR A 87 4.96 -5.18 2.28
N TRP A 88 4.22 -6.13 2.81
CA TRP A 88 4.62 -7.54 2.82
C TRP A 88 3.41 -8.44 2.69
N GLU A 89 3.64 -9.61 2.11
CA GLU A 89 2.62 -10.66 2.02
C GLU A 89 2.35 -11.27 3.41
N ILE A 90 1.08 -11.49 3.71
CA ILE A 90 0.58 -12.17 4.91
C ILE A 90 -0.30 -13.33 4.47
N THR A 91 -0.59 -14.28 5.35
CA THR A 91 -1.37 -15.48 5.02
C THR A 91 -2.89 -15.28 5.10
N GLY A 92 -3.34 -14.10 5.55
CA GLY A 92 -4.74 -13.76 5.79
C GLY A 92 -4.86 -12.56 6.73
N PRO A 93 -6.06 -12.00 6.90
CA PRO A 93 -6.27 -10.83 7.76
C PRO A 93 -5.91 -11.18 9.20
N GLN A 94 -5.08 -10.35 9.82
CA GLN A 94 -4.70 -10.48 11.22
C GLN A 94 -5.58 -9.54 12.06
N ALA A 95 -6.05 -10.03 13.21
CA ALA A 95 -6.62 -9.13 14.20
C ALA A 95 -5.53 -8.12 14.59
N VAL A 96 -5.84 -6.82 14.47
CA VAL A 96 -4.93 -5.71 14.81
C VAL A 96 -4.40 -5.93 16.23
N GLY A 97 -3.16 -6.41 16.36
CA GLY A 97 -2.58 -6.79 17.65
C GLY A 97 -1.53 -7.91 17.68
N GLY A 98 -1.05 -8.43 16.54
CA GLY A 98 0.01 -9.44 16.50
C GLY A 98 1.19 -8.98 15.64
N GLY A 99 2.33 -8.70 16.27
CA GLY A 99 3.56 -8.33 15.57
C GLY A 99 4.10 -9.49 14.74
N ALA A 100 4.05 -9.37 13.42
CA ALA A 100 5.01 -10.01 12.54
C ALA A 100 6.14 -9.00 12.28
N ALA A 101 7.38 -9.41 12.55
CA ALA A 101 8.56 -8.57 12.47
C ALA A 101 8.75 -7.99 11.04
N PRO A 102 9.08 -6.68 10.89
CA PRO A 102 9.38 -6.13 9.59
C PRO A 102 10.74 -6.66 9.12
N VAL A 103 10.74 -7.51 8.10
CA VAL A 103 11.95 -7.83 7.34
C VAL A 103 11.97 -6.95 6.09
N GLU A 104 12.89 -5.99 6.17
CA GLU A 104 13.61 -5.28 5.11
C GLU A 104 12.97 -4.08 4.39
N ARG A 105 13.81 -3.03 4.33
CA ARG A 105 13.51 -1.66 3.92
C ARG A 105 13.58 -1.53 2.40
N GLY A 106 12.43 -1.32 1.75
CA GLY A 106 12.37 -0.72 0.42
C GLY A 106 11.96 0.74 0.54
N VAL A 107 12.88 1.68 0.29
CA VAL A 107 12.55 3.12 0.29
C VAL A 107 11.99 3.49 -1.09
N GLY A 108 10.67 3.61 -1.19
CA GLY A 108 10.01 4.16 -2.37
C GLY A 108 9.81 5.66 -2.20
N SER A 109 10.75 6.48 -2.70
CA SER A 109 10.63 7.94 -2.65
C SER A 109 9.80 8.45 -3.82
N ALA A 110 8.52 8.80 -3.64
CA ALA A 110 7.83 9.60 -4.66
C ALA A 110 8.42 11.03 -4.67
N GLY A 111 9.14 11.36 -5.74
CA GLY A 111 9.62 12.72 -6.05
C GLY A 111 8.58 13.53 -6.80
#